data_AF-A0A1W9MT68-F1
#
_entry.id   AF-A0A1W9MT68-F1
#
_cell.length_a   1.000
_cell.length_b   1.000
_cell.length_c   1.000
_cell.angle_alpha   90.00
_cell.angle_beta   90.00
_cell.angle_gamma   90.00
#
_symmetry.space_group_name_H-M   'P 1'
#
loop_
_entity.id
_entity.type
_entity.pdbx_description
1 polymer ?
#
loop_
_entity_poly.entity_id
_entity_poly.type
_entity_poly.pdbx_seq_one_letter_code
_entity_poly.pdbx_strand_id
1 'polypeptide(L)'
;MSSDKDKKNDFNRDSESLREYLILSLSDAASILVQTDPDNFSETAPLKDLLNIISEHESCPESCREKISQASQIITDICDAKRAVSAPARADMLAEVGRLIEAAMNAAEQNGGAETHSRASLPAPCDGICGDETGRTEMSLPAELDLELIEAFISESNDMMMNMEEALLLLESDPDNMEAVNTVF
;
A
#
# COMPACT_ATOMS: atom_id res chain seq x y z
N MET A 1 -45.49 -30.30 4.63
CA MET A 1 -45.47 -28.83 4.73
C MET A 1 -44.47 -28.49 5.83
N SER A 2 -43.16 -28.56 5.57
CA SER A 2 -42.31 -27.60 4.85
C SER A 2 -42.21 -26.26 5.57
N SER A 3 -41.34 -26.19 6.56
CA SER A 3 -40.87 -24.95 7.21
C SER A 3 -39.55 -25.27 7.92
N ASP A 4 -38.41 -25.19 7.21
CA ASP A 4 -37.07 -25.21 7.84
C ASP A 4 -35.94 -24.92 6.82
N LYS A 5 -36.06 -23.85 6.01
CA LYS A 5 -35.02 -23.51 5.02
C LYS A 5 -34.57 -22.04 4.97
N ASP A 6 -34.91 -21.19 5.94
CA ASP A 6 -34.57 -19.76 5.89
C ASP A 6 -33.72 -19.27 7.08
N LYS A 7 -32.64 -19.99 7.43
CA LYS A 7 -31.69 -19.54 8.48
C LYS A 7 -30.21 -19.57 8.10
N LYS A 8 -29.86 -19.76 6.82
CA LYS A 8 -28.46 -19.87 6.40
C LYS A 8 -27.87 -18.62 5.73
N ASN A 9 -28.61 -17.53 5.61
CA ASN A 9 -28.16 -16.39 4.80
C ASN A 9 -27.61 -15.17 5.56
N ASP A 10 -27.74 -15.10 6.89
CA ASP A 10 -27.19 -13.96 7.66
C ASP A 10 -25.73 -14.17 8.07
N PHE A 11 -25.28 -15.42 8.27
CA PHE A 11 -23.94 -15.70 8.80
C PHE A 11 -22.80 -15.44 7.79
N ASN A 12 -23.11 -15.35 6.49
CA ASN A 12 -22.09 -15.16 5.46
C ASN A 12 -21.68 -13.69 5.30
N ARG A 13 -22.59 -12.75 5.57
CA ARG A 13 -22.37 -11.31 5.36
C ARG A 13 -21.42 -10.70 6.39
N ASP A 14 -21.46 -11.18 7.63
CA ASP A 14 -20.53 -10.76 8.68
C ASP A 14 -19.11 -11.26 8.42
N SER A 15 -18.97 -12.42 7.78
CA SER A 15 -17.66 -13.02 7.47
C SER A 15 -16.89 -12.29 6.37
N GLU A 16 -17.59 -11.71 5.39
CA GLU A 16 -16.97 -10.88 4.34
C GLU A 16 -16.54 -9.51 4.89
N SER A 17 -17.35 -8.89 5.75
CA SER A 17 -17.02 -7.61 6.38
C SER A 17 -15.80 -7.71 7.31
N LEU A 18 -15.64 -8.83 8.02
CA LEU A 18 -14.46 -9.08 8.85
C LEU A 18 -13.20 -9.38 8.02
N ARG A 19 -13.35 -9.95 6.81
CA ARG A 19 -12.24 -10.16 5.87
C ARG A 19 -11.77 -8.83 5.25
N GLU A 20 -12.70 -7.97 4.88
CA GLU A 20 -12.40 -6.64 4.35
C GLU A 20 -11.67 -5.79 5.40
N TYR A 21 -12.09 -5.88 6.67
CA TYR A 21 -11.39 -5.25 7.79
C TYR A 21 -9.96 -5.80 7.99
N LEU A 22 -9.76 -7.12 7.85
CA LEU A 22 -8.45 -7.75 7.93
C LEU A 22 -7.50 -7.26 6.82
N ILE A 23 -8.00 -7.17 5.57
CA ILE A 23 -7.24 -6.69 4.42
C ILE A 23 -6.90 -5.20 4.59
N LEU A 24 -7.85 -4.39 5.07
CA LEU A 24 -7.62 -2.98 5.36
C LEU A 24 -6.55 -2.81 6.46
N SER A 25 -6.60 -3.62 7.51
CA SER A 25 -5.60 -3.62 8.58
C SER A 25 -4.20 -4.05 8.10
N LEU A 26 -4.12 -4.99 7.15
CA LEU A 26 -2.86 -5.37 6.51
C LEU A 26 -2.34 -4.27 5.56
N SER A 27 -3.24 -3.57 4.89
CA SER A 27 -2.90 -2.38 4.08
C SER A 27 -2.33 -1.27 4.95
N ASP A 28 -2.90 -1.03 6.14
CA ASP A 28 -2.37 -0.10 7.12
C ASP A 28 -0.96 -0.51 7.58
N ALA A 29 -0.73 -1.81 7.82
CA ALA A 29 0.60 -2.33 8.14
C ALA A 29 1.62 -2.11 7.02
N ALA A 30 1.22 -2.31 5.76
CA ALA A 30 2.06 -2.02 4.60
C ALA A 30 2.37 -0.51 4.48
N SER A 31 1.39 0.35 4.76
CA SER A 31 1.57 1.81 4.77
C SER A 31 2.57 2.26 5.82
N ILE A 32 2.51 1.71 7.04
CA ILE A 32 3.48 1.99 8.11
C ILE A 32 4.87 1.51 7.71
N LEU A 33 4.98 0.34 7.07
CA LEU A 33 6.27 -0.19 6.61
C LEU A 33 6.93 0.72 5.57
N VAL A 34 6.17 1.25 4.60
CA VAL A 34 6.71 2.16 3.56
C VAL A 34 7.18 3.48 4.16
N GLN A 35 6.50 3.96 5.20
CA GLN A 35 6.85 5.19 5.90
C GLN A 35 8.02 5.02 6.89
N THR A 36 8.38 3.77 7.22
CA THR A 36 9.45 3.48 8.18
C THR A 36 10.81 3.80 7.57
N ASP A 37 11.60 4.60 8.26
CA ASP A 37 13.00 4.82 7.92
C ASP A 37 13.84 3.55 8.24
N PRO A 38 14.59 2.97 7.28
CA PRO A 38 15.48 1.83 7.53
C PRO A 38 16.62 2.14 8.51
N ASP A 39 16.81 3.39 8.91
CA ASP A 39 17.74 3.80 9.96
C ASP A 39 17.06 4.06 11.32
N ASN A 40 15.73 4.16 11.38
CA ASN A 40 14.98 4.45 12.60
C ASN A 40 13.95 3.37 13.01
N PHE A 41 14.44 2.27 13.59
CA PHE A 41 13.62 1.17 14.10
C PHE A 41 12.82 1.48 15.38
N SER A 42 12.96 2.68 15.97
CA SER A 42 12.02 3.07 17.02
C SER A 42 10.60 3.28 16.46
N GLU A 43 10.50 3.52 15.15
CA GLU A 43 9.25 3.73 14.42
C GLU A 43 8.61 2.43 13.94
N THR A 44 9.24 1.26 14.13
CA THR A 44 8.64 -0.06 13.79
C THR A 44 7.83 -0.68 14.93
N ALA A 45 7.82 -0.07 16.12
CA ALA A 45 7.00 -0.53 17.24
C ALA A 45 5.49 -0.52 16.90
N PRO A 46 4.92 0.56 16.30
CA PRO A 46 3.53 0.55 15.82
C PRO A 46 3.24 -0.57 14.82
N LEU A 47 4.18 -0.86 13.91
CA LEU A 47 4.04 -1.94 12.93
C LEU A 47 3.94 -3.31 13.60
N LYS A 48 4.81 -3.57 14.58
CA LYS A 48 4.78 -4.81 15.36
C LYS A 48 3.47 -4.96 16.14
N ASP A 49 3.01 -3.90 16.79
CA ASP A 49 1.78 -3.93 17.58
C ASP A 49 0.58 -4.21 16.68
N LEU A 50 0.51 -3.56 15.51
CA LEU A 50 -0.53 -3.80 14.52
C LEU A 50 -0.51 -5.24 14.00
N LEU A 51 0.66 -5.78 13.63
CA LEU A 51 0.79 -7.17 13.17
C LEU A 51 0.36 -8.17 14.26
N ASN A 52 0.70 -7.93 15.52
CA ASN A 52 0.24 -8.79 16.63
C ASN A 52 -1.28 -8.78 16.77
N ILE A 53 -1.91 -7.60 16.72
CA ILE A 53 -3.37 -7.44 16.75
C ILE A 53 -4.03 -8.23 15.62
N ILE A 54 -3.50 -8.14 14.39
CA ILE A 54 -4.02 -8.87 13.22
C ILE A 54 -3.85 -10.39 13.40
N SER A 55 -2.73 -10.83 13.99
CA SER A 55 -2.45 -12.26 14.22
C SER A 55 -3.38 -12.88 15.27
N GLU A 56 -3.79 -12.12 16.29
CA GLU A 56 -4.66 -12.57 17.37
C GLU A 56 -6.14 -12.60 16.96
N HIS A 57 -6.49 -11.94 15.85
CA HIS A 57 -7.86 -11.88 15.37
C HIS A 57 -8.39 -13.27 14.96
N GLU A 58 -9.62 -13.60 15.40
CA GLU A 58 -10.25 -14.91 15.16
C GLU A 58 -10.53 -15.19 13.69
N SER A 59 -10.71 -14.15 12.88
CA SER A 59 -10.96 -14.25 11.43
C SER A 59 -9.68 -14.37 10.59
N CYS A 60 -8.51 -14.38 11.21
CA CYS A 60 -7.23 -14.50 10.52
C CYS A 60 -6.96 -15.97 10.14
N PRO A 61 -6.84 -16.31 8.84
CA PRO A 61 -6.48 -17.66 8.40
C PRO A 61 -5.14 -18.13 8.99
N GLU A 62 -4.98 -19.42 9.27
CA GLU A 62 -3.71 -19.96 9.77
C GLU A 62 -2.52 -19.61 8.87
N SER A 63 -2.70 -19.69 7.54
CA SER A 63 -1.67 -19.32 6.57
C SER A 63 -1.32 -17.83 6.60
N CYS A 64 -2.26 -16.96 6.98
CA CYS A 64 -2.03 -15.53 7.12
C CYS A 64 -1.33 -15.23 8.46
N ARG A 65 -1.82 -15.85 9.54
CA ARG A 65 -1.26 -15.76 10.90
C ARG A 65 0.20 -16.19 10.95
N GLU A 66 0.57 -17.25 10.26
CA GLU A 66 1.96 -17.71 10.18
C GLU A 66 2.87 -16.63 9.57
N LYS A 67 2.44 -16.01 8.46
CA LYS A 67 3.20 -14.97 7.76
C LYS A 67 3.33 -13.69 8.58
N ILE A 68 2.25 -13.28 9.23
CA ILE A 68 2.23 -12.13 10.14
C ILE A 68 3.14 -12.38 11.34
N SER A 69 3.10 -13.58 11.92
CA SER A 69 3.97 -13.95 13.04
C SER A 69 5.46 -13.93 12.65
N GLN A 70 5.79 -14.42 11.45
CA GLN A 70 7.14 -14.32 10.89
C GLN A 70 7.57 -12.86 10.71
N ALA A 71 6.69 -11.99 10.20
CA ALA A 71 6.96 -10.57 10.03
C ALA A 71 7.21 -9.88 11.39
N SER A 72 6.37 -10.13 12.41
CA SER A 72 6.54 -9.63 13.77
C SER A 72 7.84 -10.09 14.43
N GLN A 73 8.26 -11.34 14.17
CA GLN A 73 9.52 -11.87 14.69
C GLN A 73 10.72 -11.16 14.07
N ILE A 74 10.73 -10.97 12.74
CA ILE A 74 11.81 -10.24 12.05
C ILE A 74 11.90 -8.80 12.60
N ILE A 75 10.78 -8.10 12.76
CA ILE A 75 10.80 -6.75 13.35
C ILE A 75 11.36 -6.76 14.77
N THR A 76 11.00 -7.77 15.57
CA THR A 76 11.54 -7.92 16.94
C THR A 76 13.04 -8.16 16.92
N ASP A 77 13.52 -9.03 16.04
CA ASP A 77 14.95 -9.33 15.88
C ASP A 77 15.74 -8.08 15.46
N ILE A 78 15.16 -7.23 14.60
CA ILE A 78 15.77 -5.95 14.21
C ILE A 78 15.83 -4.98 15.41
N CYS A 79 14.74 -4.87 16.19
CA CYS A 79 14.68 -4.01 17.37
C CYS A 79 15.64 -4.46 18.48
N ASP A 80 15.77 -5.77 18.69
CA ASP A 80 16.62 -6.37 19.73
C ASP A 80 18.09 -6.42 19.30
N ALA A 81 18.38 -6.49 17.99
CA ALA A 81 19.72 -6.38 17.44
C ALA A 81 20.25 -4.94 17.55
N LYS A 82 20.56 -4.52 18.78
CA LYS A 82 21.19 -3.24 19.13
C LYS A 82 22.34 -2.89 18.18
N ARG A 83 22.08 -2.08 17.15
CA ARG A 83 23.05 -1.46 16.21
C ARG A 83 24.08 -2.38 15.51
N ALA A 84 24.04 -3.69 15.73
CA ALA A 84 25.07 -4.62 15.24
C ALA A 84 24.89 -4.99 13.76
N VAL A 85 23.71 -4.72 13.19
CA VAL A 85 23.39 -5.05 11.80
C VAL A 85 23.64 -3.83 10.92
N SER A 86 24.31 -4.05 9.78
CA SER A 86 24.62 -3.00 8.82
C SER A 86 23.35 -2.44 8.17
N ALA A 87 23.37 -1.16 7.76
CA ALA A 87 22.26 -0.54 7.02
C ALA A 87 21.69 -1.38 5.85
N PRO A 88 22.50 -1.97 4.94
CA PRO A 88 21.95 -2.78 3.84
C PRO A 88 21.23 -4.05 4.34
N ALA A 89 21.80 -4.76 5.31
CA ALA A 89 21.15 -5.96 5.87
C ALA A 89 19.83 -5.61 6.60
N ARG A 90 19.73 -4.41 7.17
CA ARG A 90 18.50 -3.91 7.80
C ARG A 90 17.42 -3.60 6.76
N ALA A 91 17.78 -2.96 5.64
CA ALA A 91 16.86 -2.74 4.52
C ALA A 91 16.37 -4.07 3.92
N ASP A 92 17.25 -5.06 3.78
CA ASP A 92 16.87 -6.40 3.30
C ASP A 92 15.86 -7.09 4.22
N MET A 93 15.98 -6.91 5.54
CA MET A 93 15.02 -7.47 6.50
C MET A 93 13.66 -6.75 6.44
N LEU A 94 13.62 -5.43 6.25
CA LEU A 94 12.35 -4.71 6.04
C LEU A 94 11.69 -5.09 4.72
N ALA A 95 12.48 -5.31 3.66
CA ALA A 95 11.96 -5.85 2.40
C ALA A 95 11.35 -7.25 2.60
N GLU A 96 11.96 -8.09 3.44
CA GLU A 96 11.40 -9.39 3.80
C GLU A 96 10.08 -9.28 4.58
N VAL A 97 10.00 -8.35 5.53
CA VAL A 97 8.74 -8.03 6.23
C VAL A 97 7.65 -7.64 5.23
N GLY A 98 7.96 -6.81 4.24
CA GLY A 98 7.04 -6.42 3.18
C GLY A 98 6.53 -7.62 2.37
N ARG A 99 7.43 -8.53 1.97
CA ARG A 99 7.05 -9.77 1.26
C ARG A 99 6.14 -10.66 2.10
N LEU A 100 6.35 -10.72 3.41
CA LEU A 100 5.50 -11.51 4.32
C LEU A 100 4.12 -10.89 4.49
N ILE A 101 4.01 -9.56 4.58
CA ILE A 101 2.72 -8.85 4.62
C ILE A 101 1.96 -9.06 3.31
N GLU A 102 2.63 -8.91 2.17
CA GLU A 102 2.03 -9.18 0.86
C GLU A 102 1.55 -10.63 0.73
N ALA A 103 2.35 -11.60 1.20
CA ALA A 103 1.94 -13.01 1.23
C ALA A 103 0.74 -13.24 2.16
N ALA A 104 0.66 -12.52 3.28
CA ALA A 104 -0.47 -12.58 4.21
C ALA A 104 -1.76 -12.02 3.58
N MET A 105 -1.67 -10.91 2.84
CA MET A 105 -2.79 -10.32 2.09
C MET A 105 -3.31 -11.30 1.03
N ASN A 106 -2.41 -11.84 0.20
CA ASN A 106 -2.77 -12.84 -0.80
C ASN A 106 -3.40 -14.10 -0.19
N ALA A 107 -2.92 -14.55 0.97
CA ALA A 107 -3.50 -15.70 1.68
C ALA A 107 -4.87 -15.38 2.29
N ALA A 108 -5.12 -14.15 2.73
CA ALA A 108 -6.42 -13.68 3.20
C ALA A 108 -7.46 -13.67 2.06
N GLU A 109 -7.03 -13.35 0.85
CA GLU A 109 -7.87 -13.36 -0.36
C GLU A 109 -8.13 -14.77 -0.92
N GLN A 110 -7.10 -15.63 -0.97
CA GLN A 110 -7.20 -16.96 -1.60
C GLN A 110 -7.99 -18.01 -0.79
N ASN A 111 -8.31 -17.74 0.47
CA ASN A 111 -9.13 -18.65 1.29
C ASN A 111 -10.64 -18.56 0.95
N GLY A 112 -10.96 -18.20 -0.29
CA GLY A 112 -12.28 -18.19 -0.94
C GLY A 112 -12.35 -19.02 -2.24
N GLY A 113 -11.25 -19.67 -2.66
CA GLY A 113 -11.27 -20.54 -3.83
C GLY A 113 -9.86 -20.88 -4.28
N ALA A 114 -9.54 -22.17 -4.32
CA ALA A 114 -8.37 -22.68 -5.01
C ALA A 114 -8.36 -22.16 -6.46
N GLU A 115 -7.22 -21.64 -6.92
CA GLU A 115 -6.54 -22.07 -8.14
C GLU A 115 -5.29 -21.18 -8.32
N THR A 116 -4.16 -21.82 -8.07
CA THR A 116 -2.81 -21.51 -8.52
C THR A 116 -2.77 -21.04 -9.99
N HIS A 117 -2.25 -19.85 -10.28
CA HIS A 117 -1.64 -19.58 -11.59
C HIS A 117 -0.40 -18.70 -11.47
N SER A 118 0.68 -19.34 -11.04
CA SER A 118 2.03 -18.96 -11.47
C SER A 118 2.28 -19.60 -12.84
N ARG A 119 2.54 -18.78 -13.88
CA ARG A 119 3.67 -18.92 -14.83
C ARG A 119 3.38 -18.32 -16.21
N ALA A 120 4.26 -17.39 -16.56
CA ALA A 120 4.63 -16.86 -17.87
C ALA A 120 4.22 -17.64 -19.14
N SER A 121 3.64 -16.91 -20.09
CA SER A 121 3.91 -17.06 -21.53
C SER A 121 3.71 -15.74 -22.27
N LEU A 122 4.54 -15.56 -23.29
CA LEU A 122 4.82 -14.38 -24.14
C LEU A 122 3.58 -13.66 -24.68
N PRO A 123 3.65 -12.33 -24.98
CA PRO A 123 2.63 -11.66 -25.77
C PRO A 123 2.88 -11.91 -27.26
N ALA A 124 1.96 -12.64 -27.90
CA ALA A 124 1.71 -12.51 -29.33
C ALA A 124 0.72 -11.34 -29.54
N PRO A 125 0.88 -10.53 -30.61
CA PRO A 125 0.00 -9.40 -30.87
C PRO A 125 -1.29 -9.90 -31.53
N CYS A 126 -2.41 -9.66 -30.89
CA CYS A 126 -3.72 -9.68 -31.55
C CYS A 126 -4.44 -8.37 -31.23
N ASP A 127 -4.56 -7.55 -32.27
CA ASP A 127 -5.53 -6.47 -32.41
C ASP A 127 -6.95 -6.94 -32.05
N GLY A 128 -7.71 -6.09 -31.38
CA GLY A 128 -9.17 -6.08 -31.58
C GLY A 128 -10.09 -6.05 -30.34
N ILE A 129 -10.22 -4.87 -29.73
CA ILE A 129 -11.50 -4.21 -29.37
C ILE A 129 -12.33 -4.72 -28.16
N CYS A 130 -12.40 -3.80 -27.18
CA CYS A 130 -13.50 -3.44 -26.25
C CYS A 130 -13.98 -4.40 -25.15
N GLY A 131 -13.54 -4.09 -23.93
CA GLY A 131 -14.30 -4.21 -22.68
C GLY A 131 -13.96 -3.00 -21.81
N ASP A 132 -14.89 -2.05 -21.71
CA ASP A 132 -14.86 -0.91 -20.80
C ASP A 132 -15.25 -1.42 -19.41
N GLU A 133 -14.27 -1.55 -18.54
CA GLU A 133 -14.47 -1.73 -17.10
C GLU A 133 -13.24 -1.19 -16.38
N THR A 134 -13.12 0.13 -16.48
CA THR A 134 -12.27 0.93 -15.60
C THR A 134 -12.71 0.64 -14.17
N GLY A 135 -12.01 -0.26 -13.49
CA GLY A 135 -11.98 -0.37 -12.03
C GLY A 135 -11.37 0.88 -11.42
N ARG A 136 -12.02 2.03 -11.66
CA ARG A 136 -11.68 3.31 -11.05
C ARG A 136 -12.34 3.27 -9.69
N THR A 137 -11.54 3.06 -8.65
CA THR A 137 -11.91 3.42 -7.29
C THR A 137 -12.39 4.87 -7.35
N GLU A 138 -13.71 5.08 -7.31
CA GLU A 138 -14.29 6.42 -7.25
C GLU A 138 -13.89 7.00 -5.90
N MET A 139 -12.76 7.70 -5.87
CA MET A 139 -12.40 8.59 -4.78
C MET A 139 -13.38 9.75 -4.83
N SER A 140 -14.54 9.54 -4.19
CA SER A 140 -15.48 10.63 -3.96
C SER A 140 -14.76 11.69 -3.14
N LEU A 141 -14.70 12.90 -3.69
CA LEU A 141 -14.23 14.06 -2.95
C LEU A 141 -15.16 14.31 -1.75
N PRO A 142 -14.62 14.79 -0.62
CA PRO A 142 -15.45 15.20 0.50
C PRO A 142 -16.40 16.32 0.06
N ALA A 143 -17.64 16.27 0.53
CA ALA A 143 -18.69 17.24 0.15
C ALA A 143 -18.36 18.69 0.55
N GLU A 144 -17.38 18.88 1.43
CA GLU A 144 -16.91 20.17 1.93
C GLU A 144 -15.71 20.72 1.13
N LEU A 145 -15.26 20.02 0.08
CA LEU A 145 -14.15 20.48 -0.75
C LEU A 145 -14.59 21.71 -1.56
N ASP A 146 -13.87 22.81 -1.37
CA ASP A 146 -14.06 24.02 -2.17
C ASP A 146 -13.44 23.83 -3.56
N LEU A 147 -14.29 23.54 -4.55
CA LEU A 147 -13.87 23.31 -5.93
C LEU A 147 -13.24 24.55 -6.57
N GLU A 148 -13.66 25.76 -6.17
CA GLU A 148 -13.08 27.00 -6.70
C GLU A 148 -11.64 27.18 -6.18
N LEU A 149 -11.39 26.81 -4.92
CA LEU A 149 -10.05 26.82 -4.34
C LEU A 149 -9.13 25.79 -5.02
N ILE A 150 -9.64 24.59 -5.31
CA ILE A 150 -8.86 23.55 -5.99
C ILE A 150 -8.56 23.96 -7.43
N GLU A 151 -9.52 24.55 -8.14
CA GLU A 151 -9.30 25.07 -9.49
C GLU A 151 -8.25 26.19 -9.48
N ALA A 152 -8.35 27.14 -8.55
CA ALA A 152 -7.36 28.21 -8.39
C ALA A 152 -5.97 27.65 -8.07
N PHE A 153 -5.88 26.69 -7.15
CA PHE A 153 -4.62 26.02 -6.80
C PHE A 153 -3.99 25.29 -8.00
N ILE A 154 -4.80 24.57 -8.78
CA ILE A 154 -4.33 23.88 -9.99
C ILE A 154 -3.83 24.91 -11.01
N SER A 155 -4.56 26.00 -11.23
CA SER A 155 -4.15 27.05 -12.16
C SER A 155 -2.83 27.70 -11.72
N GLU A 156 -2.70 28.08 -10.45
CA GLU A 156 -1.49 28.68 -9.90
C GLU A 156 -0.30 27.72 -9.95
N SER A 157 -0.51 26.44 -9.64
CA SER A 157 0.54 25.42 -9.72
C SER A 157 1.05 25.25 -11.15
N ASN A 158 0.15 25.30 -12.15
CA ASN A 158 0.54 25.24 -13.56
C ASN A 158 1.39 26.46 -13.97
N ASP A 159 1.01 27.65 -13.55
CA ASP A 159 1.78 28.87 -13.83
C ASP A 159 3.17 28.80 -13.17
N MET A 160 3.26 28.31 -11.93
CA MET A 160 4.54 28.09 -11.25
C MET A 160 5.43 27.06 -11.97
N MET A 161 4.84 25.95 -12.45
CA MET A 161 5.57 24.96 -13.25
C MET A 161 6.11 25.56 -14.55
N MET A 162 5.30 26.34 -15.28
CA MET A 162 5.75 26.99 -16.51
C MET A 162 6.92 27.96 -16.25
N ASN A 163 6.86 28.74 -15.18
CA ASN A 163 7.95 29.66 -14.81
C ASN A 163 9.23 28.89 -14.43
N MET A 164 9.10 27.75 -13.74
CA MET A 164 10.23 26.88 -13.42
C MET A 164 10.87 26.28 -14.67
N GLU A 165 10.05 25.82 -15.63
CA GLU A 165 10.53 25.30 -16.91
C GLU A 165 11.28 26.37 -17.71
N GLU A 166 10.77 27.60 -17.76
CA GLU A 166 11.44 28.72 -18.41
C GLU A 166 12.79 29.04 -17.73
N ALA A 167 12.82 29.07 -16.40
CA ALA A 167 14.04 29.29 -15.64
C ALA A 167 15.08 28.18 -15.86
N LEU A 168 14.65 26.91 -15.95
CA LEU A 168 15.53 25.78 -16.25
C LEU A 168 16.11 25.85 -17.68
N LEU A 169 15.32 26.26 -18.66
CA LEU A 169 15.80 26.51 -20.03
C LEU A 169 16.82 27.65 -20.07
N LEU A 170 16.62 28.68 -19.24
CA LEU A 170 17.56 29.78 -19.12
C LEU A 170 18.89 29.30 -18.50
N LEU A 171 18.84 28.46 -17.46
CA LEU A 171 20.02 27.86 -16.84
C LEU A 171 20.77 26.89 -17.75
N GLU A 172 20.07 26.22 -18.67
CA GLU A 172 20.71 25.40 -19.70
C GLU A 172 21.65 26.24 -20.58
N SER A 173 21.24 27.47 -20.90
CA SER A 173 22.00 28.39 -21.76
C SER A 173 22.99 29.25 -20.98
N ASP A 174 22.64 29.64 -19.75
CA ASP A 174 23.43 30.51 -18.86
C ASP A 174 23.38 29.98 -17.42
N PRO A 175 24.32 29.09 -17.03
CA PRO A 175 24.31 28.44 -15.72
C PRO A 175 24.66 29.37 -14.55
N ASP A 176 25.23 30.56 -14.81
CA ASP A 176 25.60 31.53 -13.77
C ASP A 176 24.45 32.50 -13.43
N ASN A 177 23.27 32.32 -14.04
CA ASN A 177 22.11 33.16 -13.81
C ASN A 177 21.42 32.85 -12.47
N MET A 178 21.83 33.59 -11.43
CA MET A 178 21.29 33.44 -10.07
C MET A 178 19.80 33.80 -9.94
N GLU A 179 19.23 34.60 -10.84
CA GLU A 179 17.79 34.92 -10.83
C GLU A 179 16.97 33.70 -11.27
N ALA A 180 17.44 32.98 -12.28
CA ALA A 180 16.83 31.72 -12.70
C ALA A 180 16.96 30.65 -11.62
N VAL A 181 18.10 30.55 -10.93
CA VAL A 181 18.25 29.67 -9.75
C VAL A 181 17.21 30.01 -8.68
N ASN A 182 17.05 31.28 -8.31
CA ASN A 182 16.08 31.71 -7.31
C ASN A 182 14.62 31.50 -7.73
N THR A 183 14.34 31.35 -9.03
CA THR A 183 12.98 31.08 -9.53
C THR A 183 12.63 29.60 -9.42
N VAL A 184 13.63 28.72 -9.48
CA VAL A 184 13.46 27.27 -9.31
C VAL A 184 13.35 26.86 -7.83
N PHE A 185 14.02 27.58 -6.92
CA PHE A 185 14.05 27.32 -5.47
C PHE A 185 12.95 28.06 -4.72
#